data_AF-A0A1J9QYN5-F1
#
_entry.id   AF-A0A1J9QYN5-F1
#
_cell.length_a   1.000
_cell.length_b   1.000
_cell.length_c   1.000
_cell.angle_alpha   90.00
_cell.angle_beta   90.00
_cell.angle_gamma   90.00
#
_symmetry.space_group_name_H-M   'P 1'
#
loop_
_entity.id
_entity.type
_entity.pdbx_description
1 polymer ?
#
loop_
_entity_poly.entity_id
_entity_poly.type
_entity_poly.pdbx_seq_one_letter_code
_entity_poly.pdbx_strand_id
1 'polypeptide(L)'
;MDSGHPPPNDNGLPSLAIGSPGTYKKRRVFDYSRSSMPGPRINRAVVIRSMSLDAQSGASPYFASFRRILANELEVLGHEITTHYYHLYVQQIDFRQHPRNSTLWCDIPLPNLGEYKPPIELGDSVLLRESLNSSKSLLEARVDQIDQSKKEVMLRVFNDEKIEFSGHERYQVHFSVPSDRFEAQTYALALIQKEIDDSQPSNHWVSCMLHPAGLPSTGLITDPVEPKYFDNDLKPEQQEAVARVLQKDCSEAPVLINGRPGSGKTQTILECVLQFISNSKKHTPHILLCMASNHAADIITQRLGQHLKHKEYLRFVALPRLRRDVPDHLVPHANLDKHHNGLRLPSLADLRAYKVVVTTWQDAAALAMARYTNEEIFKFDYGHINPPGAVKQRIELHWDALFIDDAAQLTEPDTAIPFSVVMPPKWIADIMSNPIFVMAGDQTEHATRAMSDDLKVSLFRRLAERDGTKVIRLADNPEWEALFEGLHQPIY
;
A
#
# COMPACT_ATOMS: atom_id res chain seq x y z
N MET A 1 22.36 -21.89 75.79
CA MET A 1 22.73 -23.31 75.79
C MET A 1 21.88 -23.99 74.75
N ASP A 2 22.56 -24.40 73.68
CA ASP A 2 22.05 -25.17 72.56
C ASP A 2 21.49 -26.53 72.96
N SER A 3 20.46 -26.97 72.24
CA SER A 3 20.22 -28.36 71.81
C SER A 3 18.95 -28.35 70.94
N GLY A 4 18.87 -28.82 69.70
CA GLY A 4 19.78 -29.58 68.86
C GLY A 4 18.95 -30.38 67.83
N HIS A 5 19.05 -29.99 66.55
CA HIS A 5 18.88 -30.73 65.27
C HIS A 5 17.60 -31.56 64.95
N PRO A 6 17.29 -31.83 63.65
CA PRO A 6 17.66 -31.17 62.38
C PRO A 6 16.47 -30.97 61.38
N PRO A 7 16.62 -30.17 60.29
CA PRO A 7 15.80 -30.28 59.08
C PRO A 7 16.56 -30.99 57.92
N PRO A 8 15.87 -31.52 56.89
CA PRO A 8 16.49 -32.32 55.84
C PRO A 8 16.96 -31.51 54.62
N ASN A 9 18.16 -31.89 54.17
CA ASN A 9 18.79 -31.88 52.85
C ASN A 9 18.42 -30.88 51.74
N ASP A 10 19.43 -30.06 51.50
CA ASP A 10 19.95 -29.44 50.27
C ASP A 10 19.97 -30.35 49.01
N ASN A 11 19.72 -29.74 47.86
CA ASN A 11 20.32 -30.12 46.57
C ASN A 11 20.49 -28.83 45.74
N GLY A 12 21.70 -28.28 45.83
CA GLY A 12 22.10 -27.00 45.25
C GLY A 12 22.28 -26.96 43.73
N LEU A 13 22.06 -25.77 43.20
CA LEU A 13 22.62 -25.27 41.94
C LEU A 13 24.02 -24.69 42.22
N PRO A 14 25.07 -25.04 41.47
CA PRO A 14 26.35 -24.36 41.55
C PRO A 14 26.46 -23.20 40.55
N SER A 15 27.09 -22.14 41.04
CA SER A 15 27.55 -20.95 40.32
C SER A 15 28.95 -21.18 39.71
N LEU A 16 29.24 -20.50 38.59
CA LEU A 16 30.57 -20.22 38.01
C LEU A 16 30.34 -19.25 36.83
N ALA A 17 31.11 -18.23 36.50
CA ALA A 17 32.14 -17.41 37.14
C ALA A 17 32.33 -16.18 36.23
N ILE A 18 32.74 -15.06 36.81
CA ILE A 18 33.01 -13.78 36.13
C ILE A 18 34.39 -13.86 35.46
N GLY A 19 34.48 -13.46 34.18
CA GLY A 19 35.74 -13.25 33.45
C GLY A 19 35.75 -11.88 32.77
N SER A 20 36.81 -11.09 33.02
CA SER A 20 37.05 -9.72 32.52
C SER A 20 37.81 -9.72 31.16
N PRO A 21 38.24 -8.56 30.61
CA PRO A 21 37.85 -8.08 29.28
C PRO A 21 38.94 -8.29 28.21
N GLY A 22 38.59 -8.80 27.04
CA GLY A 22 39.57 -9.09 25.99
C GLY A 22 39.06 -8.98 24.57
N THR A 23 39.56 -7.96 23.87
CA THR A 23 39.65 -7.81 22.40
C THR A 23 38.36 -7.57 21.61
N TYR A 24 38.06 -6.28 21.38
CA TYR A 24 37.25 -5.82 20.27
C TYR A 24 37.85 -6.29 18.94
N LYS A 25 37.29 -7.36 18.36
CA LYS A 25 37.49 -7.67 16.93
C LYS A 25 36.59 -6.74 16.10
N LYS A 26 37.24 -5.99 15.20
CA LYS A 26 36.65 -5.08 14.21
C LYS A 26 35.29 -5.57 13.68
N ARG A 27 34.26 -4.73 13.81
CA ARG A 27 32.98 -4.84 13.10
C ARG A 27 33.26 -5.12 11.62
N ARG A 28 32.77 -6.24 11.11
CA ARG A 28 32.59 -6.43 9.66
C ARG A 28 31.51 -5.45 9.22
N VAL A 29 31.92 -4.47 8.43
CA VAL A 29 31.03 -3.71 7.55
C VAL A 29 30.43 -4.73 6.58
N PHE A 30 29.11 -4.91 6.60
CA PHE A 30 28.42 -5.71 5.59
C PHE A 30 28.45 -4.94 4.27
N ASP A 31 29.33 -5.37 3.39
CA ASP A 31 29.44 -4.93 2.01
C ASP A 31 28.31 -5.61 1.22
N TYR A 32 27.30 -4.84 0.78
CA TYR A 32 26.12 -5.34 0.07
C TYR A 32 26.40 -5.75 -1.38
N SER A 33 27.64 -5.72 -1.85
CA SER A 33 27.95 -5.90 -3.27
C SER A 33 28.15 -7.35 -3.74
N ARG A 34 28.30 -8.35 -2.86
CA ARG A 34 28.59 -9.73 -3.28
C ARG A 34 28.13 -10.80 -2.29
N SER A 35 26.88 -11.25 -2.44
CA SER A 35 26.51 -12.67 -2.26
C SER A 35 25.07 -12.87 -2.68
N SER A 36 24.89 -13.71 -3.67
CA SER A 36 23.64 -14.38 -4.03
C SER A 36 22.96 -14.97 -2.78
N MET A 37 21.95 -14.28 -2.28
CA MET A 37 20.91 -14.81 -1.41
C MET A 37 19.66 -13.94 -1.61
N PRO A 38 18.48 -14.53 -1.43
CA PRO A 38 17.28 -14.25 -2.19
C PRO A 38 16.74 -12.86 -1.87
N GLY A 39 16.22 -12.16 -2.88
CA GLY A 39 15.29 -11.04 -2.66
C GLY A 39 14.21 -11.45 -1.65
N PRO A 40 13.57 -10.50 -0.94
CA PRO A 40 12.75 -10.77 0.24
C PRO A 40 11.99 -12.07 0.03
N ARG A 41 12.45 -13.15 0.68
CA ARG A 41 11.77 -14.43 0.55
C ARG A 41 10.40 -14.12 1.09
N ILE A 42 9.40 -14.09 0.21
CA ILE A 42 8.01 -14.34 0.57
C ILE A 42 8.15 -15.46 1.57
N ASN A 43 7.85 -15.16 2.83
CA ASN A 43 7.94 -16.18 3.84
C ASN A 43 6.75 -17.06 3.49
N ARG A 44 6.93 -18.01 2.56
CA ARG A 44 5.87 -18.88 2.05
C ARG A 44 5.21 -19.56 3.24
N ALA A 45 5.92 -19.75 4.35
CA ALA A 45 5.37 -20.20 5.63
C ALA A 45 4.29 -19.28 6.23
N VAL A 46 4.35 -17.95 6.05
CA VAL A 46 3.31 -16.99 6.49
C VAL A 46 2.12 -17.01 5.55
N VAL A 47 2.35 -16.99 4.23
CA VAL A 47 1.28 -17.11 3.20
C VAL A 47 0.58 -18.48 3.30
N ILE A 48 1.33 -19.57 3.49
CA ILE A 48 0.80 -20.92 3.69
C ILE A 48 0.10 -21.06 5.05
N ARG A 49 0.59 -20.40 6.12
CA ARG A 49 -0.12 -20.38 7.42
C ARG A 49 -1.44 -19.60 7.34
N SER A 50 -1.51 -18.49 6.59
CA SER A 50 -2.77 -17.78 6.34
C SER A 50 -3.72 -18.56 5.43
N MET A 51 -3.20 -19.38 4.51
CA MET A 51 -4.00 -20.29 3.68
C MET A 51 -4.49 -21.54 4.43
N SER A 52 -3.95 -21.83 5.61
CA SER A 52 -4.29 -23.02 6.43
C SER A 52 -5.35 -22.74 7.51
N LEU A 53 -5.88 -21.52 7.60
CA LEU A 53 -6.96 -21.16 8.52
C LEU A 53 -8.33 -21.45 7.88
N ASP A 54 -8.61 -22.72 7.64
CA ASP A 54 -9.96 -23.23 7.36
C ASP A 54 -10.22 -24.39 8.34
N ALA A 55 -10.93 -24.09 9.44
CA ALA A 55 -11.89 -24.99 10.10
C ALA A 55 -12.26 -24.42 11.47
N GLN A 56 -13.53 -24.02 11.59
CA GLN A 56 -14.33 -23.80 12.81
C GLN A 56 -14.80 -22.35 13.00
N SER A 57 -15.98 -22.06 12.45
CA SER A 57 -17.06 -21.22 13.02
C SER A 57 -17.85 -20.56 11.88
N GLY A 58 -19.17 -20.80 11.85
CA GLY A 58 -20.08 -20.39 10.77
C GLY A 58 -20.48 -18.92 10.78
N ALA A 59 -19.54 -18.00 10.60
CA ALA A 59 -19.81 -16.63 10.15
C ALA A 59 -19.32 -16.51 8.70
N SER A 60 -20.06 -15.88 7.79
CA SER A 60 -19.56 -15.59 6.43
C SER A 60 -18.45 -14.54 6.55
N PRO A 61 -17.15 -14.91 6.48
CA PRO A 61 -16.06 -14.00 6.79
C PRO A 61 -15.79 -13.11 5.58
N TYR A 62 -15.64 -11.80 5.81
CA TYR A 62 -15.20 -10.78 4.84
C TYR A 62 -14.08 -11.28 3.89
N PHE A 63 -13.07 -11.98 4.42
CA PHE A 63 -12.00 -12.61 3.65
C PHE A 63 -12.44 -13.78 2.77
N ALA A 64 -13.32 -14.67 3.25
CA ALA A 64 -13.73 -15.83 2.44
C ALA A 64 -14.51 -15.40 1.20
N SER A 65 -15.32 -14.33 1.32
CA SER A 65 -16.03 -13.72 0.19
C SER A 65 -15.03 -13.26 -0.88
N PHE A 66 -14.00 -12.50 -0.50
CA PHE A 66 -13.00 -12.02 -1.44
C PHE A 66 -12.01 -13.08 -1.92
N ARG A 67 -11.69 -14.10 -1.12
CA ARG A 67 -10.79 -15.19 -1.53
C ARG A 67 -11.29 -15.91 -2.78
N ARG A 68 -12.59 -16.21 -2.84
CA ARG A 68 -13.19 -16.85 -4.03
C ARG A 68 -13.16 -15.90 -5.23
N ILE A 69 -13.47 -14.62 -5.01
CA ILE A 69 -13.51 -13.61 -6.07
C ILE A 69 -12.10 -13.39 -6.64
N LEU A 70 -11.07 -13.27 -5.80
CA LEU A 70 -9.67 -13.13 -6.22
C LEU A 70 -9.15 -14.35 -6.99
N ALA A 71 -9.58 -15.56 -6.60
CA ALA A 71 -9.23 -16.77 -7.35
C ALA A 71 -9.83 -16.76 -8.76
N ASN A 72 -11.10 -16.37 -8.89
CA ASN A 72 -11.76 -16.20 -10.19
C ASN A 72 -11.10 -15.10 -11.03
N GLU A 73 -10.78 -13.96 -10.40
CA GLU A 73 -10.07 -12.85 -11.06
C GLU A 73 -8.70 -13.29 -11.62
N LEU A 74 -7.94 -14.07 -10.84
CA LEU A 74 -6.65 -14.61 -11.27
C LEU A 74 -6.79 -15.56 -12.47
N GLU A 75 -7.83 -16.40 -12.48
CA GLU A 75 -8.14 -17.30 -13.58
C GLU A 75 -8.54 -16.53 -14.86
N VAL A 76 -9.44 -15.54 -14.73
CA VAL A 76 -9.85 -14.67 -15.84
C VAL A 76 -8.66 -13.90 -16.41
N LEU A 77 -7.80 -13.32 -15.55
CA LEU A 77 -6.57 -12.66 -16.00
C LEU A 77 -5.61 -13.62 -16.69
N GLY A 78 -5.45 -14.83 -16.16
CA GLY A 78 -4.65 -15.87 -16.81
C GLY A 78 -5.17 -16.20 -18.21
N HIS A 79 -6.49 -16.31 -18.37
CA HIS A 79 -7.12 -16.54 -19.67
C HIS A 79 -6.99 -15.34 -20.61
N GLU A 80 -7.15 -14.10 -20.11
CA GLU A 80 -6.99 -12.89 -20.93
C GLU A 80 -5.54 -12.70 -21.38
N ILE A 81 -4.56 -12.97 -20.49
CA ILE A 81 -3.14 -12.98 -20.83
C ILE A 81 -2.82 -14.09 -21.85
N THR A 82 -3.39 -15.27 -21.66
CA THR A 82 -3.23 -16.36 -22.63
C THR A 82 -3.80 -15.94 -23.98
N THR A 83 -5.05 -15.47 -24.03
CA THR A 83 -5.77 -15.15 -25.27
C THR A 83 -5.15 -14.00 -26.04
N HIS A 84 -4.82 -12.89 -25.36
CA HIS A 84 -4.36 -11.68 -26.05
C HIS A 84 -2.87 -11.71 -26.40
N TYR A 85 -2.07 -12.54 -25.72
CA TYR A 85 -0.61 -12.60 -25.90
C TYR A 85 -0.11 -13.91 -26.48
N TYR A 86 -0.95 -14.94 -26.64
CA TYR A 86 -0.62 -16.16 -27.40
C TYR A 86 -0.10 -15.84 -28.80
N HIS A 87 -0.37 -14.66 -29.37
CA HIS A 87 0.16 -14.31 -30.69
C HIS A 87 1.68 -13.98 -30.70
N LEU A 88 2.34 -13.85 -29.55
CA LEU A 88 3.79 -13.51 -29.45
C LEU A 88 4.72 -14.73 -29.29
N TYR A 89 4.33 -15.88 -29.83
CA TYR A 89 5.12 -17.12 -29.65
C TYR A 89 6.55 -17.05 -30.17
N VAL A 90 6.86 -16.19 -31.13
CA VAL A 90 8.22 -16.07 -31.64
C VAL A 90 8.42 -14.66 -32.18
N GLN A 91 9.08 -13.81 -31.40
CA GLN A 91 9.50 -12.47 -31.83
C GLN A 91 11.01 -12.45 -32.04
N GLN A 92 11.46 -11.83 -33.13
CA GLN A 92 12.86 -11.41 -33.22
C GLN A 92 13.00 -10.18 -32.33
N ILE A 93 13.90 -10.26 -31.34
CA ILE A 93 14.08 -9.20 -30.35
C ILE A 93 15.45 -8.57 -30.55
N ASP A 94 15.45 -7.28 -30.83
CA ASP A 94 16.67 -6.48 -30.88
C ASP A 94 16.96 -5.91 -29.49
N PHE A 95 17.85 -6.58 -28.75
CA PHE A 95 18.33 -6.05 -27.47
C PHE A 95 19.23 -4.84 -27.69
N ARG A 96 18.92 -3.77 -26.98
CA ARG A 96 19.70 -2.54 -26.98
C ARG A 96 20.24 -2.33 -25.59
N GLN A 97 21.45 -1.78 -25.52
CA GLN A 97 22.06 -1.44 -24.25
C GLN A 97 21.93 0.06 -24.00
N HIS A 98 21.39 0.43 -22.85
CA HIS A 98 21.27 1.83 -22.47
C HIS A 98 22.67 2.42 -22.22
N PRO A 99 23.04 3.54 -22.89
CA PRO A 99 24.43 4.00 -22.97
C PRO A 99 25.01 4.46 -21.63
N ARG A 100 24.17 4.84 -20.65
CA ARG A 100 24.62 5.38 -19.36
C ARG A 100 24.78 4.35 -18.24
N ASN A 101 24.14 3.19 -18.35
CA ASN A 101 24.03 2.25 -17.21
C ASN A 101 24.05 0.77 -17.62
N SER A 102 24.42 0.49 -18.88
CA SER A 102 24.58 -0.87 -19.41
C SER A 102 23.34 -1.77 -19.30
N THR A 103 22.17 -1.21 -18.98
CA THR A 103 20.92 -1.96 -18.85
C THR A 103 20.42 -2.35 -20.23
N LEU A 104 20.01 -3.60 -20.36
CA LEU A 104 19.43 -4.10 -21.60
C LEU A 104 17.94 -3.77 -21.64
N TRP A 105 17.49 -3.37 -22.82
CA TRP A 105 16.08 -3.14 -23.08
C TRP A 105 15.72 -3.61 -24.49
N CYS A 106 14.45 -3.90 -24.70
CA CYS A 106 13.90 -4.24 -26.00
C CYS A 106 12.46 -3.75 -26.13
N ASP A 107 12.04 -3.45 -27.34
CA ASP A 107 10.67 -3.05 -27.64
C ASP A 107 9.90 -4.28 -28.13
N ILE A 108 8.73 -4.53 -27.54
CA ILE A 108 7.83 -5.62 -27.94
C ILE A 108 6.56 -5.02 -28.54
N PRO A 109 6.27 -5.30 -29.83
CA PRO A 109 5.01 -4.89 -30.43
C PRO A 109 3.85 -5.67 -29.82
N LEU A 110 2.82 -4.94 -29.43
CA LEU A 110 1.57 -5.44 -28.87
C LEU A 110 0.39 -4.84 -29.63
N PRO A 111 0.03 -5.37 -30.82
CA PRO A 111 -1.00 -4.78 -31.70
C PRO A 111 -2.38 -4.60 -31.05
N ASN A 112 -2.67 -5.37 -30.01
CA ASN A 112 -3.91 -5.35 -29.26
C ASN A 112 -3.85 -4.49 -27.99
N LEU A 113 -2.78 -3.71 -27.79
CA LEU A 113 -2.66 -2.77 -26.69
C LEU A 113 -3.64 -1.60 -26.88
N GLY A 114 -4.66 -1.58 -26.04
CA GLY A 114 -5.60 -0.49 -25.82
C GLY A 114 -5.47 0.08 -24.41
N GLU A 115 -6.42 0.92 -24.02
CA GLU A 115 -6.33 1.73 -22.79
C GLU A 115 -6.35 0.87 -21.49
N TYR A 116 -7.05 -0.27 -21.51
CA TYR A 116 -7.19 -1.17 -20.35
C TYR A 116 -7.05 -2.66 -20.71
N LYS A 117 -6.76 -2.95 -21.98
CA LYS A 117 -6.64 -4.32 -22.48
C LYS A 117 -5.48 -4.43 -23.47
N PRO A 118 -4.65 -5.47 -23.35
CA PRO A 118 -4.58 -6.35 -22.18
C PRO A 118 -4.04 -5.59 -20.94
N PRO A 119 -4.31 -6.04 -19.70
CA PRO A 119 -3.89 -5.34 -18.50
C PRO A 119 -2.37 -5.46 -18.33
N ILE A 120 -1.65 -4.37 -18.64
CA ILE A 120 -0.19 -4.26 -18.50
C ILE A 120 0.13 -3.01 -17.70
N GLU A 121 1.07 -3.14 -16.77
CA GLU A 121 1.60 -2.04 -15.97
C GLU A 121 3.12 -1.97 -16.01
N LEU A 122 3.63 -0.78 -15.71
CA LEU A 122 5.05 -0.59 -15.46
C LEU A 122 5.49 -1.44 -14.27
N GLY A 123 6.44 -2.35 -14.52
CA GLY A 123 6.99 -3.28 -13.55
C GLY A 123 6.49 -4.72 -13.70
N ASP A 124 5.47 -4.96 -14.53
CA ASP A 124 4.94 -6.29 -14.80
C ASP A 124 6.03 -7.22 -15.32
N SER A 125 6.02 -8.45 -14.83
CA SER A 125 7.06 -9.44 -15.13
C SER A 125 6.80 -10.09 -16.48
N VAL A 126 7.84 -10.13 -17.31
CA VAL A 126 7.83 -10.74 -18.63
C VAL A 126 8.98 -11.73 -18.72
N LEU A 127 8.71 -12.93 -19.20
CA LEU A 127 9.69 -13.98 -19.41
C LEU A 127 10.01 -14.08 -20.89
N LEU A 128 11.30 -13.99 -21.23
CA LEU A 128 11.79 -14.17 -22.59
C LEU A 128 12.53 -15.50 -22.67
N ARG A 129 12.03 -16.43 -23.50
CA ARG A 129 12.63 -17.75 -23.68
C ARG A 129 13.10 -17.93 -25.12
N GLU A 130 14.38 -18.22 -25.32
CA GLU A 130 14.94 -18.44 -26.66
C GLU A 130 14.32 -19.70 -27.31
N SER A 131 13.81 -19.55 -28.54
CA SER A 131 13.00 -20.60 -29.20
C SER A 131 13.82 -21.78 -29.75
N LEU A 132 15.09 -21.59 -30.10
CA LEU A 132 15.92 -22.59 -30.79
C LEU A 132 16.97 -23.26 -29.90
N ASN A 133 17.17 -22.76 -28.69
CA ASN A 133 18.15 -23.29 -27.76
C ASN A 133 17.56 -23.40 -26.35
N SER A 134 16.84 -24.49 -26.08
CA SER A 134 16.22 -24.74 -24.77
C SER A 134 17.21 -24.87 -23.61
N SER A 135 18.50 -25.02 -23.90
CA SER A 135 19.59 -25.08 -22.91
C SER A 135 20.17 -23.71 -22.55
N LYS A 136 19.83 -22.64 -23.29
CA LYS A 136 20.23 -21.25 -22.98
C LYS A 136 19.02 -20.39 -22.54
N SER A 137 19.22 -19.78 -21.37
CA SER A 137 18.70 -18.48 -20.93
C SER A 137 17.19 -18.18 -21.07
N LEU A 138 16.44 -18.56 -20.03
CA LEU A 138 15.25 -17.82 -19.62
C LEU A 138 15.72 -16.45 -19.10
N LEU A 139 15.35 -15.38 -19.79
CA LEU A 139 15.62 -14.02 -19.33
C LEU A 139 14.38 -13.47 -18.63
N GLU A 140 14.58 -12.93 -17.44
CA GLU A 140 13.57 -12.14 -16.77
C GLU A 140 13.61 -10.73 -17.32
N ALA A 141 12.45 -10.16 -17.58
CA ALA A 141 12.28 -8.78 -18.00
C ALA A 141 11.10 -8.16 -17.25
N ARG A 142 11.05 -6.83 -17.23
CA ARG A 142 9.91 -6.09 -16.70
C ARG A 142 9.49 -4.98 -17.64
N VAL A 143 8.20 -4.69 -17.68
CA VAL A 143 7.68 -3.57 -18.46
C VAL A 143 8.22 -2.26 -17.89
N ASP A 144 8.94 -1.52 -18.72
CA ASP A 144 9.60 -0.27 -18.35
C ASP A 144 8.84 0.95 -18.87
N GLN A 145 8.23 0.83 -20.04
CA GLN A 145 7.38 1.84 -20.66
C GLN A 145 6.26 1.17 -21.45
N ILE A 146 5.11 1.86 -21.55
CA ILE A 146 3.96 1.45 -22.34
C ILE A 146 3.65 2.59 -23.30
N ASP A 147 3.81 2.36 -24.60
CA ASP A 147 3.45 3.31 -25.65
C ASP A 147 2.18 2.82 -26.35
N GLN A 148 1.03 3.27 -25.85
CA GLN A 148 -0.27 2.94 -26.43
C GLN A 148 -0.42 3.47 -27.86
N SER A 149 0.23 4.59 -28.19
CA SER A 149 0.14 5.20 -29.52
C SER A 149 0.83 4.36 -30.58
N LYS A 150 1.99 3.77 -30.23
CA LYS A 150 2.74 2.85 -31.09
C LYS A 150 2.30 1.40 -30.92
N LYS A 151 1.47 1.10 -29.92
CA LYS A 151 1.08 -0.25 -29.54
C LYS A 151 2.30 -1.12 -29.22
N GLU A 152 3.21 -0.56 -28.44
CA GLU A 152 4.49 -1.17 -28.07
C GLU A 152 4.72 -1.09 -26.56
N VAL A 153 5.42 -2.08 -26.01
CA VAL A 153 5.95 -2.00 -24.65
C VAL A 153 7.45 -2.12 -24.67
N MET A 154 8.11 -1.23 -23.95
CA MET A 154 9.54 -1.32 -23.72
C MET A 154 9.77 -2.21 -22.50
N LEU A 155 10.56 -3.26 -22.65
CA LEU A 155 10.96 -4.14 -21.58
C LEU A 155 12.39 -3.83 -21.14
N ARG A 156 12.59 -3.79 -19.83
CA ARG A 156 13.89 -3.82 -19.18
C ARG A 156 14.27 -5.26 -18.93
N VAL A 157 15.41 -5.70 -19.45
CA VAL A 157 15.85 -7.09 -19.42
C VAL A 157 16.94 -7.27 -18.37
N PHE A 158 16.74 -8.24 -17.47
CA PHE A 158 17.69 -8.65 -16.46
C PHE A 158 18.54 -9.79 -17.02
N ASN A 159 19.83 -9.51 -17.23
CA ASN A 159 20.79 -10.45 -17.81
C ASN A 159 21.98 -10.60 -16.87
N ASP A 160 21.77 -11.31 -15.77
CA ASP A 160 22.79 -11.52 -14.74
C ASP A 160 23.98 -12.35 -15.25
N GLU A 161 23.74 -13.19 -16.27
CA GLU A 161 24.75 -14.07 -16.88
C GLU A 161 25.61 -13.36 -17.94
N LYS A 162 25.35 -12.07 -18.22
CA LYS A 162 26.03 -11.29 -19.28
C LYS A 162 26.04 -12.00 -20.64
N ILE A 163 24.92 -12.62 -20.98
CA ILE A 163 24.75 -13.29 -22.26
C ILE A 163 24.97 -12.27 -23.39
N GLU A 164 25.86 -12.59 -24.32
CA GLU A 164 26.06 -11.82 -25.55
C GLU A 164 24.96 -12.17 -26.56
N PHE A 165 24.37 -11.14 -27.18
CA PHE A 165 23.29 -11.28 -28.15
C PHE A 165 23.84 -11.04 -29.55
N SER A 166 23.53 -11.94 -30.48
CA SER A 166 23.89 -11.84 -31.90
C SER A 166 22.90 -10.99 -32.72
N GLY A 167 21.71 -10.70 -32.17
CA GLY A 167 20.68 -9.85 -32.80
C GLY A 167 19.77 -10.60 -33.78
N HIS A 168 19.89 -11.92 -33.82
CA HIS A 168 19.08 -12.79 -34.70
C HIS A 168 18.29 -13.85 -33.92
N GLU A 169 18.44 -13.86 -32.60
CA GLU A 169 17.73 -14.76 -31.72
C GLU A 169 16.23 -14.45 -31.73
N ARG A 170 15.44 -15.53 -31.66
CA ARG A 170 13.99 -15.44 -31.56
C ARG A 170 13.55 -15.90 -30.19
N TYR A 171 12.66 -15.14 -29.58
CA TYR A 171 12.17 -15.39 -28.24
C TYR A 171 10.66 -15.58 -28.22
N GLN A 172 10.24 -16.53 -27.41
CA GLN A 172 8.90 -16.59 -26.85
C GLN A 172 8.77 -15.54 -25.77
N VAL A 173 7.80 -14.63 -25.92
CA VAL A 173 7.50 -13.57 -24.93
C VAL A 173 6.29 -14.01 -24.11
N HIS A 174 6.46 -14.18 -22.80
CA HIS A 174 5.40 -14.57 -21.89
C HIS A 174 5.20 -13.52 -20.80
N PHE A 175 4.07 -12.81 -20.86
CA PHE A 175 3.64 -11.94 -19.76
C PHE A 175 3.17 -12.81 -18.60
N SER A 176 3.68 -12.54 -17.41
CA SER A 176 3.30 -13.27 -16.20
C SER A 176 2.09 -12.64 -15.55
N VAL A 177 1.22 -13.46 -14.96
CA VAL A 177 0.14 -12.97 -14.11
C VAL A 177 0.76 -12.26 -12.89
N PRO A 178 0.31 -11.06 -12.50
CA PRO A 178 0.92 -10.27 -11.42
C PRO A 178 0.60 -10.88 -10.04
N SER A 179 1.21 -12.01 -9.71
CA SER A 179 0.98 -12.77 -8.47
C SER A 179 1.22 -11.95 -7.21
N ASP A 180 2.23 -11.09 -7.22
CA ASP A 180 2.62 -10.27 -6.06
C ASP A 180 1.47 -9.38 -5.58
N ARG A 181 0.65 -8.84 -6.51
CA ARG A 181 -0.56 -8.07 -6.18
C ARG A 181 -1.56 -8.93 -5.42
N PHE A 182 -1.87 -10.13 -5.93
CA PHE A 182 -2.85 -11.02 -5.32
C PHE A 182 -2.38 -11.56 -3.97
N GLU A 183 -1.08 -11.83 -3.83
CA GLU A 183 -0.49 -12.20 -2.55
C GLU A 183 -0.62 -11.07 -1.52
N ALA A 184 -0.34 -9.82 -1.92
CA ALA A 184 -0.50 -8.65 -1.06
C ALA A 184 -1.97 -8.42 -0.66
N GLN A 185 -2.90 -8.49 -1.61
CA GLN A 185 -4.35 -8.39 -1.35
C GLN A 185 -4.81 -9.49 -0.38
N THR A 186 -4.42 -10.74 -0.63
CA THR A 186 -4.78 -11.89 0.22
C THR A 186 -4.23 -11.72 1.63
N TYR A 187 -2.96 -11.29 1.76
CA TYR A 187 -2.33 -11.03 3.05
C TYR A 187 -3.07 -9.93 3.81
N ALA A 188 -3.38 -8.81 3.16
CA ALA A 188 -4.08 -7.69 3.78
C ALA A 188 -5.49 -8.07 4.24
N LEU A 189 -6.27 -8.77 3.40
CA LEU A 189 -7.60 -9.24 3.77
C LEU A 189 -7.56 -10.25 4.92
N ALA A 190 -6.55 -11.12 4.98
CA ALA A 190 -6.37 -12.04 6.11
C ALA A 190 -6.06 -11.31 7.42
N LEU A 191 -5.27 -10.23 7.38
CA LEU A 191 -5.03 -9.36 8.53
C LEU A 191 -6.34 -8.68 8.99
N ILE A 192 -7.13 -8.13 8.06
CA ILE A 192 -8.42 -7.51 8.37
C ILE A 192 -9.39 -8.54 8.99
N GLN A 193 -9.47 -9.74 8.43
CA GLN A 193 -10.35 -10.79 8.95
C GLN A 193 -9.98 -11.18 10.37
N LYS A 194 -8.67 -11.31 10.67
CA LYS A 194 -8.19 -11.58 12.03
C LYS A 194 -8.65 -10.50 13.01
N GLU A 195 -8.74 -9.25 12.58
CA GLU A 195 -9.25 -8.17 13.41
C GLU A 195 -10.78 -8.22 13.58
N ILE A 196 -11.53 -8.66 12.57
CA ILE A 196 -13.00 -8.80 12.61
C ILE A 196 -13.48 -10.03 13.40
N ASP A 197 -12.76 -11.16 13.33
CA ASP A 197 -13.16 -12.45 13.94
C ASP A 197 -13.18 -12.46 15.48
N ASP A 198 -12.82 -11.37 16.14
CA ASP A 198 -12.91 -11.30 17.58
C ASP A 198 -14.36 -11.18 18.05
N SER A 199 -14.73 -12.03 18.99
CA SER A 199 -16.07 -11.97 19.58
C SER A 199 -16.22 -10.81 20.58
N GLN A 200 -15.14 -10.24 21.10
CA GLN A 200 -15.16 -9.13 22.05
C GLN A 200 -13.99 -8.15 21.84
N PRO A 201 -13.93 -7.45 20.68
CA PRO A 201 -12.88 -6.48 20.45
C PRO A 201 -13.02 -5.29 21.40
N SER A 202 -11.89 -4.81 21.92
CA SER A 202 -11.86 -3.57 22.72
C SER A 202 -11.93 -2.32 21.83
N ASN A 203 -11.52 -2.43 20.57
CA ASN A 203 -11.57 -1.39 19.56
C ASN A 203 -12.33 -1.89 18.32
N HIS A 204 -13.37 -1.16 17.92
CA HIS A 204 -14.27 -1.52 16.83
C HIS A 204 -13.95 -0.79 15.51
N TRP A 205 -12.83 -0.07 15.43
CA TRP A 205 -12.48 0.80 14.30
C TRP A 205 -12.57 0.08 12.95
N VAL A 206 -12.04 -1.14 12.81
CA VAL A 206 -12.07 -1.90 11.55
C VAL A 206 -13.51 -2.11 11.07
N SER A 207 -14.40 -2.55 11.96
CA SER A 207 -15.82 -2.76 11.66
C SER A 207 -16.51 -1.45 11.31
N CYS A 208 -16.24 -0.37 12.04
CA CYS A 208 -16.79 0.96 11.77
C CYS A 208 -16.34 1.52 10.41
N MET A 209 -15.10 1.24 10.00
CA MET A 209 -14.56 1.71 8.71
C MET A 209 -15.04 0.91 7.51
N LEU A 210 -15.28 -0.39 7.67
CA LEU A 210 -15.73 -1.26 6.56
C LEU A 210 -17.26 -1.39 6.48
N HIS A 211 -17.93 -1.24 7.62
CA HIS A 211 -19.37 -1.41 7.80
C HIS A 211 -19.94 -0.34 8.74
N PRO A 212 -19.84 0.96 8.40
CA PRO A 212 -20.40 2.01 9.22
C PRO A 212 -21.88 1.73 9.49
N ALA A 213 -22.29 1.96 10.73
CA ALA A 213 -23.63 1.69 11.23
C ALA A 213 -24.20 2.98 11.81
N GLY A 214 -24.42 3.99 10.95
CA GLY A 214 -25.21 5.19 11.24
C GLY A 214 -25.16 5.74 12.66
N LEU A 215 -23.98 5.79 13.30
CA LEU A 215 -23.90 6.26 14.68
C LEU A 215 -24.25 7.75 14.67
N PRO A 216 -25.15 8.20 15.56
CA PRO A 216 -25.45 9.62 15.66
C PRO A 216 -24.18 10.37 16.02
N SER A 217 -23.77 11.33 15.17
CA SER A 217 -22.66 12.23 15.43
C SER A 217 -22.82 12.85 16.81
N THR A 218 -22.06 12.39 17.81
CA THR A 218 -22.08 12.98 19.16
C THR A 218 -21.08 14.12 19.30
N GLY A 219 -20.51 14.59 18.19
CA GLY A 219 -19.61 15.72 18.15
C GLY A 219 -20.31 17.01 18.55
N LEU A 220 -20.02 17.50 19.76
CA LEU A 220 -20.16 18.92 20.07
C LEU A 220 -19.43 19.70 18.98
N ILE A 221 -20.16 20.57 18.27
CA ILE A 221 -19.60 21.57 17.36
C ILE A 221 -18.63 22.41 18.21
N THR A 222 -17.34 22.11 18.13
CA THR A 222 -16.34 23.08 18.60
C THR A 222 -16.34 24.21 17.59
N ASP A 223 -16.33 25.46 18.08
CA ASP A 223 -16.32 26.65 17.23
C ASP A 223 -15.31 26.45 16.09
N PRO A 224 -15.74 26.60 14.83
CA PRO A 224 -14.85 26.46 13.69
C PRO A 224 -13.78 27.54 13.82
N VAL A 225 -12.56 27.13 14.18
CA VAL A 225 -11.39 27.95 13.86
C VAL A 225 -11.32 27.90 12.35
N GLU A 226 -11.69 28.99 11.66
CA GLU A 226 -11.50 29.10 10.22
C GLU A 226 -10.03 28.78 9.92
N PRO A 227 -9.75 27.63 9.30
CA PRO A 227 -8.37 27.24 9.09
C PRO A 227 -7.79 28.18 8.05
N LYS A 228 -6.59 28.69 8.32
CA LYS A 228 -5.82 29.38 7.28
C LYS A 228 -5.36 28.30 6.30
N TYR A 229 -5.98 28.28 5.13
CA TYR A 229 -5.64 27.32 4.07
C TYR A 229 -4.22 27.55 3.55
N PHE A 230 -3.54 26.46 3.17
CA PHE A 230 -2.24 26.53 2.51
C PHE A 230 -2.40 26.94 1.04
N ASP A 231 -3.48 26.48 0.42
CA ASP A 231 -3.89 26.87 -0.91
C ASP A 231 -4.98 27.94 -0.85
N ASN A 232 -4.68 29.13 -1.40
CA ASN A 232 -5.60 30.28 -1.39
C ASN A 232 -6.69 30.17 -2.47
N ASP A 233 -6.55 29.25 -3.43
CA ASP A 233 -7.45 29.09 -4.58
C ASP A 233 -8.47 27.95 -4.34
N LEU A 234 -8.56 27.42 -3.12
CA LEU A 234 -9.57 26.41 -2.77
C LEU A 234 -10.98 26.97 -2.88
N LYS A 235 -11.82 26.25 -3.62
CA LYS A 235 -13.25 26.54 -3.74
C LYS A 235 -13.99 26.29 -2.41
N PRO A 236 -15.14 26.94 -2.17
CA PRO A 236 -15.91 26.76 -0.94
C PRO A 236 -16.24 25.29 -0.61
N GLU A 237 -16.55 24.47 -1.62
CA GLU A 237 -16.86 23.05 -1.41
C GLU A 237 -15.62 22.26 -0.95
N GLN A 238 -14.44 22.64 -1.43
CA GLN A 238 -13.16 22.04 -1.00
C GLN A 238 -12.81 22.50 0.41
N GLN A 239 -13.06 23.76 0.76
CA GLN A 239 -12.87 24.30 2.10
C GLN A 239 -13.76 23.59 3.13
N GLU A 240 -15.04 23.39 2.80
CA GLU A 240 -15.98 22.62 3.63
C GLU A 240 -15.53 21.17 3.78
N ALA A 241 -15.01 20.55 2.71
CA ALA A 241 -14.45 19.20 2.80
C ALA A 241 -13.27 19.12 3.77
N VAL A 242 -12.36 20.09 3.71
CA VAL A 242 -11.22 20.19 4.63
C VAL A 242 -11.70 20.40 6.06
N ALA A 243 -12.63 21.33 6.29
CA ALA A 243 -13.19 21.61 7.61
C ALA A 243 -13.83 20.37 8.24
N ARG A 244 -14.57 19.58 7.44
CA ARG A 244 -15.17 18.32 7.90
C ARG A 244 -14.13 17.26 8.24
N VAL A 245 -13.11 17.04 7.39
CA VAL A 245 -12.06 16.05 7.66
C VAL A 245 -11.31 16.32 8.97
N LEU A 246 -11.21 17.59 9.38
CA LEU A 246 -10.55 18.00 10.63
C LEU A 246 -11.44 17.83 11.88
N GLN A 247 -12.71 17.43 11.72
CA GLN A 247 -13.60 17.19 12.86
C GLN A 247 -13.22 15.88 13.59
N LYS A 248 -13.43 15.85 14.91
CA LYS A 248 -13.01 14.72 15.76
C LYS A 248 -13.73 13.41 15.46
N ASP A 249 -14.95 13.50 14.97
CA ASP A 249 -15.81 12.35 14.68
C ASP A 249 -15.36 11.61 13.40
N CYS A 250 -14.42 12.15 12.61
CA CYS A 250 -13.83 11.49 11.43
C CYS A 250 -13.02 10.22 11.75
N SER A 251 -12.83 9.90 13.03
CA SER A 251 -12.23 8.65 13.49
C SER A 251 -13.25 7.53 13.74
N GLU A 252 -14.56 7.82 13.63
CA GLU A 252 -15.65 6.87 13.92
C GLU A 252 -16.27 6.25 12.66
N ALA A 253 -16.03 6.83 11.48
CA ALA A 253 -16.52 6.36 10.19
C ALA A 253 -15.60 6.89 9.07
N PRO A 254 -15.55 6.22 7.90
CA PRO A 254 -14.71 6.65 6.81
C PRO A 254 -15.27 7.93 6.19
N VAL A 255 -14.38 8.83 5.76
CA VAL A 255 -14.74 10.07 5.08
C VAL A 255 -14.49 9.95 3.60
N LEU A 256 -15.52 10.15 2.79
CA LEU A 256 -15.46 10.09 1.34
C LEU A 256 -15.56 11.48 0.74
N ILE A 257 -14.53 11.88 -0.01
CA ILE A 257 -14.52 13.10 -0.84
C ILE A 257 -14.91 12.68 -2.26
N ASN A 258 -16.19 12.81 -2.58
CA ASN A 258 -16.75 12.45 -3.87
C ASN A 258 -16.69 13.63 -4.84
N GLY A 259 -16.21 13.42 -6.07
CA GLY A 259 -16.28 14.44 -7.10
C GLY A 259 -15.79 13.98 -8.47
N ARG A 260 -16.31 14.63 -9.52
CA ARG A 260 -15.97 14.32 -10.92
C ARG A 260 -14.52 14.64 -11.28
N PRO A 261 -14.01 14.15 -12.42
CA PRO A 261 -12.73 14.61 -12.97
C PRO A 261 -12.66 16.14 -13.03
N GLY A 262 -11.57 16.73 -12.53
CA GLY A 262 -11.38 18.18 -12.49
C GLY A 262 -12.05 18.92 -11.31
N SER A 263 -12.76 18.24 -10.41
CA SER A 263 -13.37 18.90 -9.22
C SER A 263 -12.37 19.32 -8.14
N GLY A 264 -11.09 18.96 -8.30
CA GLY A 264 -10.03 19.30 -7.36
C GLY A 264 -9.85 18.34 -6.19
N LYS A 265 -10.34 17.08 -6.29
CA LYS A 265 -10.19 16.01 -5.27
C LYS A 265 -8.78 15.93 -4.68
N THR A 266 -7.78 15.80 -5.54
CA THR A 266 -6.36 15.67 -5.14
C THR A 266 -5.85 16.91 -4.40
N GLN A 267 -6.27 18.11 -4.81
CA GLN A 267 -5.92 19.37 -4.13
C GLN A 267 -6.58 19.43 -2.75
N THR A 268 -7.83 18.99 -2.64
CA THR A 268 -8.54 18.88 -1.36
C THR A 268 -7.86 17.89 -0.42
N ILE A 269 -7.47 16.68 -0.90
CA ILE A 269 -6.71 15.72 -0.09
C ILE A 269 -5.40 16.34 0.40
N LEU A 270 -4.66 17.02 -0.48
CA LEU A 270 -3.40 17.65 -0.14
C LEU A 270 -3.58 18.70 0.97
N GLU A 271 -4.59 19.54 0.85
CA GLU A 271 -4.94 20.51 1.89
C GLU A 271 -5.29 19.81 3.21
N CYS A 272 -6.13 18.76 3.19
CA CYS A 272 -6.46 17.98 4.39
C CYS A 272 -5.21 17.44 5.08
N VAL A 273 -4.26 16.89 4.32
CA VAL A 273 -2.98 16.37 4.85
C VAL A 273 -2.18 17.49 5.52
N LEU A 274 -2.04 18.65 4.86
CA LEU A 274 -1.31 19.79 5.40
C LEU A 274 -1.99 20.35 6.66
N GLN A 275 -3.32 20.42 6.68
CA GLN A 275 -4.07 20.86 7.85
C GLN A 275 -4.00 19.87 9.00
N PHE A 276 -4.03 18.56 8.72
CA PHE A 276 -3.83 17.54 9.75
C PHE A 276 -2.42 17.67 10.38
N ILE A 277 -1.41 17.93 9.55
CA ILE A 277 -0.04 18.16 10.02
C ILE A 277 0.07 19.43 10.87
N SER A 278 -0.54 20.54 10.42
CA SER A 278 -0.42 21.85 11.07
C SER A 278 -1.18 21.94 12.40
N ASN A 279 -2.31 21.21 12.51
CA ASN A 279 -3.17 21.25 13.69
C ASN A 279 -2.81 20.21 14.76
N SER A 280 -1.90 19.28 14.46
CA SER A 280 -1.41 18.28 15.42
C SER A 280 -0.42 18.90 16.41
N LYS A 281 -0.95 19.43 17.51
CA LYS A 281 -0.15 20.09 18.57
C LYS A 281 0.36 19.13 19.65
N LYS A 282 -0.25 17.95 19.80
CA LYS A 282 -0.01 17.03 20.92
C LYS A 282 1.10 16.02 20.62
N HIS A 283 1.19 15.55 19.39
CA HIS A 283 2.22 14.64 18.91
C HIS A 283 2.53 14.90 17.44
N THR A 284 3.58 14.25 16.94
CA THR A 284 3.92 14.31 15.51
C THR A 284 2.94 13.41 14.76
N PRO A 285 2.16 13.94 13.80
CA PRO A 285 1.24 13.11 13.04
C PRO A 285 1.99 12.31 12.00
N HIS A 286 1.51 11.11 11.70
CA HIS A 286 2.07 10.20 10.72
C HIS A 286 0.98 9.72 9.76
N ILE A 287 1.08 10.17 8.52
CA ILE A 287 0.06 9.96 7.49
C ILE A 287 0.60 9.02 6.42
N LEU A 288 -0.19 8.00 6.07
CA LEU A 288 0.02 7.23 4.85
C LEU A 288 -0.84 7.82 3.73
N LEU A 289 -0.21 8.42 2.73
CA LEU A 289 -0.89 9.01 1.57
C LEU A 289 -0.66 8.12 0.35
N CYS A 290 -1.70 7.42 -0.08
CA CYS A 290 -1.68 6.50 -1.21
C CYS A 290 -2.25 7.15 -2.47
N MET A 291 -1.48 7.06 -3.55
CA MET A 291 -1.89 7.49 -4.89
C MET A 291 -2.15 6.28 -5.80
N ALA A 292 -2.96 6.47 -6.83
CA ALA A 292 -3.24 5.43 -7.83
C ALA A 292 -2.02 5.07 -8.70
N SER A 293 -1.09 6.02 -8.91
CA SER A 293 0.09 5.80 -9.74
C SER A 293 1.37 6.42 -9.14
N ASN A 294 2.52 5.90 -9.58
CA ASN A 294 3.82 6.42 -9.17
C ASN A 294 4.02 7.87 -9.64
N HIS A 295 3.55 8.21 -10.85
CA HIS A 295 3.61 9.57 -11.36
C HIS A 295 2.79 10.54 -10.50
N ALA A 296 1.57 10.15 -10.09
CA ALA A 296 0.77 10.94 -9.16
C ALA A 296 1.48 11.10 -7.80
N ALA A 297 2.05 10.03 -7.25
CA ALA A 297 2.83 10.08 -6.01
C ALA A 297 4.04 11.03 -6.11
N ASP A 298 4.72 11.08 -7.25
CA ASP A 298 5.84 11.97 -7.50
C ASP A 298 5.39 13.44 -7.52
N ILE A 299 4.31 13.76 -8.25
CA ILE A 299 3.72 15.11 -8.28
C ILE A 299 3.30 15.57 -6.88
N ILE A 300 2.64 14.70 -6.12
CA ILE A 300 2.19 15.03 -4.76
C ILE A 300 3.35 15.23 -3.81
N THR A 301 4.39 14.40 -3.91
CA THR A 301 5.62 14.61 -3.15
C THR A 301 6.24 15.97 -3.45
N GLN A 302 6.29 16.38 -4.72
CA GLN A 302 6.82 17.67 -5.11
C GLN A 302 5.99 18.83 -4.53
N ARG A 303 4.65 18.73 -4.56
CA ARG A 303 3.74 19.75 -4.01
C ARG A 303 3.87 19.86 -2.49
N LEU A 304 3.95 18.73 -1.77
CA LEU A 304 4.18 18.72 -0.32
C LEU A 304 5.47 19.44 0.06
N GLY A 305 6.52 19.32 -0.76
CA GLY A 305 7.80 20.00 -0.54
C GLY A 305 7.76 21.52 -0.58
N GLN A 306 6.65 22.13 -1.03
CA GLN A 306 6.44 23.58 -0.98
C GLN A 306 6.03 24.05 0.42
N HIS A 307 5.52 23.14 1.26
CA HIS A 307 4.95 23.46 2.57
C HIS A 307 5.67 22.75 3.72
N LEU A 308 6.28 21.58 3.45
CA LEU A 308 6.95 20.76 4.44
C LEU A 308 8.47 20.85 4.30
N LYS A 309 9.18 20.74 5.42
CA LYS A 309 10.65 20.76 5.45
C LYS A 309 11.20 19.41 5.01
N HIS A 310 12.46 19.43 4.59
CA HIS A 310 13.23 18.21 4.34
C HIS A 310 13.18 17.27 5.56
N LYS A 311 12.97 15.96 5.32
CA LYS A 311 12.69 14.89 6.30
C LYS A 311 11.33 14.92 6.99
N GLU A 312 10.44 15.86 6.72
CA GLU A 312 9.05 15.80 7.22
C GLU A 312 8.14 14.97 6.30
N TYR A 313 8.58 14.63 5.09
CA TYR A 313 7.84 13.79 4.14
C TYR A 313 8.79 12.83 3.40
N LEU A 314 8.25 11.67 3.03
CA LEU A 314 8.95 10.60 2.31
C LEU A 314 8.14 10.17 1.09
N ARG A 315 8.79 10.10 -0.07
CA ARG A 315 8.33 9.32 -1.22
C ARG A 315 8.81 7.89 -1.06
N PHE A 316 7.93 7.00 -0.62
CA PHE A 316 8.24 5.59 -0.50
C PHE A 316 7.97 4.88 -1.83
N VAL A 317 8.97 4.17 -2.34
CA VAL A 317 8.92 3.37 -3.57
C VAL A 317 9.37 1.96 -3.24
N ALA A 318 8.58 0.96 -3.62
CA ALA A 318 8.89 -0.45 -3.39
C ALA A 318 9.67 -1.08 -4.55
N LEU A 319 10.40 -2.17 -4.26
CA LEU A 319 10.92 -3.05 -5.31
C LEU A 319 9.74 -3.65 -6.09
N PRO A 320 9.90 -3.93 -7.40
CA PRO A 320 11.15 -4.05 -8.17
C PRO A 320 11.71 -2.73 -8.72
N ARG A 321 11.05 -1.59 -8.46
CA ARG A 321 11.52 -0.30 -8.97
C ARG A 321 12.94 -0.04 -8.49
N LEU A 322 13.67 0.73 -9.26
CA LEU A 322 15.05 1.07 -8.99
C LEU A 322 15.17 2.57 -8.73
N ARG A 323 16.31 2.98 -8.18
CA ARG A 323 16.65 4.39 -7.98
C ARG A 323 16.39 5.26 -9.21
N ARG A 324 16.72 4.76 -10.41
CA ARG A 324 16.54 5.49 -11.67
C ARG A 324 15.09 5.77 -12.04
N ASP A 325 14.15 5.03 -11.43
CA ASP A 325 12.71 5.19 -11.66
C ASP A 325 12.14 6.32 -10.79
N VAL A 326 12.98 6.91 -9.92
CA VAL A 326 12.66 8.08 -9.10
C VAL A 326 13.24 9.33 -9.78
N PRO A 327 12.43 10.36 -10.08
CA PRO A 327 12.91 11.62 -10.63
C PRO A 327 14.02 12.24 -9.79
N ASP A 328 15.06 12.79 -10.42
CA ASP A 328 16.28 13.23 -9.73
C ASP A 328 16.03 14.29 -8.64
N HIS A 329 15.04 15.16 -8.82
CA HIS A 329 14.66 16.17 -7.83
C HIS A 329 13.94 15.59 -6.60
N LEU A 330 13.38 14.37 -6.68
CA LEU A 330 12.72 13.69 -5.56
C LEU A 330 13.65 12.78 -4.76
N VAL A 331 14.86 12.54 -5.25
CA VAL A 331 15.87 11.66 -4.65
C VAL A 331 16.18 11.99 -3.20
N PRO A 332 16.33 13.27 -2.78
CA PRO A 332 16.55 13.59 -1.37
C PRO A 332 15.38 13.20 -0.47
N HIS A 333 14.20 13.01 -1.06
CA HIS A 333 12.94 12.72 -0.40
C HIS A 333 12.48 11.28 -0.61
N ALA A 334 13.28 10.43 -1.27
CA ALA A 334 12.93 9.04 -1.52
C ALA A 334 13.62 8.09 -0.52
N ASN A 335 13.11 6.86 -0.40
CA ASN A 335 13.65 5.82 0.47
C ASN A 335 14.94 5.17 -0.08
N LEU A 336 15.97 5.99 -0.29
CA LEU A 336 17.23 5.56 -0.89
C LEU A 336 18.32 5.26 0.13
N ASP A 337 19.11 4.22 -0.15
CA ASP A 337 20.35 3.94 0.54
C ASP A 337 21.44 4.92 0.09
N LYS A 338 21.93 5.71 1.06
CA LYS A 338 23.00 6.69 0.87
C LYS A 338 24.32 6.07 0.39
N HIS A 339 24.55 4.78 0.67
CA HIS A 339 25.79 4.08 0.37
C HIS A 339 25.72 3.29 -0.95
N HIS A 340 24.59 2.67 -1.24
CA HIS A 340 24.43 1.75 -2.39
C HIS A 340 23.60 2.33 -3.54
N ASN A 341 23.06 3.55 -3.38
CA ASN A 341 22.24 4.24 -4.38
C ASN A 341 21.05 3.40 -4.89
N GLY A 342 20.54 2.50 -4.05
CA GLY A 342 19.37 1.65 -4.31
C GLY A 342 18.21 2.00 -3.40
N LEU A 343 16.99 1.57 -3.77
CA LEU A 343 15.84 1.69 -2.87
C LEU A 343 16.04 0.77 -1.66
N ARG A 344 15.66 1.24 -0.48
CA ARG A 344 15.68 0.47 0.76
C ARG A 344 14.40 0.69 1.55
N LEU A 345 14.03 -0.30 2.36
CA LEU A 345 13.07 -0.05 3.42
C LEU A 345 13.71 0.90 4.46
N PRO A 346 13.06 2.02 4.83
CA PRO A 346 13.59 2.91 5.87
C PRO A 346 13.66 2.16 7.20
N SER A 347 14.60 2.51 8.08
CA SER A 347 14.56 1.97 9.45
C SER A 347 13.34 2.53 10.19
N LEU A 348 12.86 1.83 11.23
CA LEU A 348 11.73 2.34 12.02
C LEU A 348 12.01 3.74 12.62
N ALA A 349 13.26 4.00 13.01
CA ALA A 349 13.69 5.32 13.48
C ALA A 349 13.62 6.39 12.38
N ASP A 350 14.00 6.05 11.14
CA ASP A 350 13.85 6.97 10.00
C ASP A 350 12.36 7.19 9.68
N LEU A 351 11.56 6.11 9.69
CA LEU A 351 10.12 6.17 9.40
C LEU A 351 9.40 7.13 10.35
N ARG A 352 9.71 7.05 11.65
CA ARG A 352 9.21 7.94 12.70
C ARG A 352 9.62 9.40 12.57
N ALA A 353 10.56 9.74 11.70
CA ALA A 353 10.91 11.14 11.46
C ALA A 353 9.96 11.82 10.46
N TYR A 354 9.29 11.04 9.60
CA TYR A 354 8.43 11.56 8.55
C TYR A 354 7.00 11.74 9.06
N LYS A 355 6.41 12.91 8.79
CA LYS A 355 5.01 13.19 9.08
C LYS A 355 4.05 12.64 8.03
N VAL A 356 4.53 12.49 6.80
CA VAL A 356 3.75 11.90 5.71
C VAL A 356 4.62 11.00 4.85
N VAL A 357 4.11 9.81 4.56
CA VAL A 357 4.69 8.87 3.60
C VAL A 357 3.77 8.81 2.38
N VAL A 358 4.25 9.34 1.27
CA VAL A 358 3.59 9.29 -0.04
C VAL A 358 4.05 8.04 -0.77
N THR A 359 3.09 7.20 -1.17
CA THR A 359 3.34 5.92 -1.83
C THR A 359 2.21 5.61 -2.82
N THR A 360 2.37 4.58 -3.64
CA THR A 360 1.19 3.96 -4.28
C THR A 360 0.53 2.99 -3.30
N TRP A 361 -0.76 2.70 -3.51
CA TRP A 361 -1.44 1.65 -2.76
C TRP A 361 -0.78 0.28 -2.93
N GLN A 362 -0.19 -0.01 -4.11
CA GLN A 362 0.58 -1.24 -4.36
C GLN A 362 1.86 -1.27 -3.52
N ASP A 363 2.64 -0.20 -3.56
CA ASP A 363 3.92 -0.12 -2.85
C ASP A 363 3.71 -0.18 -1.33
N ALA A 364 2.54 0.24 -0.83
CA ALA A 364 2.15 0.08 0.57
C ALA A 364 2.16 -1.40 1.03
N ALA A 365 2.03 -2.37 0.11
CA ALA A 365 2.21 -3.78 0.42
C ALA A 365 3.58 -4.08 1.05
N ALA A 366 4.64 -3.39 0.60
CA ALA A 366 5.96 -3.56 1.17
C ALA A 366 6.01 -3.10 2.64
N LEU A 367 5.24 -2.08 3.03
CA LEU A 367 5.11 -1.66 4.43
C LEU A 367 4.36 -2.70 5.26
N ALA A 368 3.24 -3.22 4.74
CA ALA A 368 2.46 -4.26 5.41
C ALA A 368 3.27 -5.55 5.61
N MET A 369 3.94 -6.02 4.57
CA MET A 369 4.76 -7.24 4.58
C MET A 369 6.03 -7.07 5.41
N ALA A 370 6.59 -5.87 5.47
CA ALA A 370 7.73 -5.56 6.35
C ALA A 370 7.34 -5.30 7.81
N ARG A 371 6.06 -5.50 8.17
CA ARG A 371 5.54 -5.35 9.53
C ARG A 371 5.67 -3.91 10.05
N TYR A 372 5.46 -2.93 9.17
CA TYR A 372 5.35 -1.51 9.54
C TYR A 372 3.88 -1.11 9.75
N THR A 373 3.08 -2.03 10.25
CA THR A 373 1.68 -1.79 10.60
C THR A 373 1.57 -1.26 12.03
N ASN A 374 0.44 -0.61 12.35
CA ASN A 374 0.17 -0.16 13.71
C ASN A 374 0.27 -1.29 14.76
N GLU A 375 -0.23 -2.49 14.44
CA GLU A 375 -0.11 -3.68 15.30
C GLU A 375 1.34 -4.07 15.56
N GLU A 376 2.16 -4.09 14.52
CA GLU A 376 3.53 -4.61 14.63
C GLU A 376 4.49 -3.61 15.25
N ILE A 377 4.31 -2.32 14.95
CA ILE A 377 5.08 -1.25 15.59
C ILE A 377 4.70 -1.17 17.08
N PHE A 378 3.42 -1.32 17.41
CA PHE A 378 2.99 -1.40 18.81
C PHE A 378 3.66 -2.57 19.54
N LYS A 379 3.63 -3.78 18.97
CA LYS A 379 4.31 -4.95 19.57
C LYS A 379 5.80 -4.74 19.73
N PHE A 380 6.42 -4.00 18.81
CA PHE A 380 7.83 -3.65 18.90
C PHE A 380 8.12 -2.69 20.06
N ASP A 381 7.30 -1.65 20.25
CA ASP A 381 7.50 -0.65 21.29
C ASP A 381 7.14 -1.15 22.70
N TYR A 382 6.05 -1.92 22.81
CA TYR A 382 5.45 -2.28 24.10
C TYR A 382 5.59 -3.78 24.43
N GLY A 383 6.17 -4.58 23.53
CA GLY A 383 6.33 -6.02 23.70
C GLY A 383 5.07 -6.83 23.35
N HIS A 384 5.18 -8.15 23.48
CA HIS A 384 4.12 -9.08 23.07
C HIS A 384 2.93 -9.15 24.05
N ILE A 385 3.06 -8.70 25.30
CA ILE A 385 2.01 -8.83 26.34
C ILE A 385 2.15 -7.73 27.40
N ASN A 386 1.07 -6.98 27.65
CA ASN A 386 0.39 -7.05 28.96
C ASN A 386 -1.12 -6.79 28.79
N PRO A 387 -1.98 -7.52 29.55
CA PRO A 387 -3.44 -7.47 29.47
C PRO A 387 -3.99 -6.04 29.68
N PRO A 388 -5.25 -5.79 29.31
CA PRO A 388 -5.91 -4.51 29.58
C PRO A 388 -5.72 -4.12 31.05
N GLY A 389 -4.92 -3.08 31.30
CA GLY A 389 -4.65 -2.55 32.65
C GLY A 389 -3.19 -2.25 33.02
N ALA A 390 -2.17 -2.71 32.26
CA ALA A 390 -0.76 -2.46 32.63
C ALA A 390 -0.18 -1.14 32.10
N VAL A 391 -0.76 -0.58 31.02
CA VAL A 391 -0.32 0.70 30.48
C VAL A 391 -1.09 1.80 31.20
N LYS A 392 -0.39 2.59 32.03
CA LYS A 392 -0.97 3.73 32.76
C LYS A 392 -1.16 4.98 31.89
N GLN A 393 -0.72 4.93 30.64
CA GLN A 393 -0.74 6.04 29.69
C GLN A 393 -1.52 5.60 28.44
N ARG A 394 -2.21 6.54 27.82
CA ARG A 394 -2.85 6.31 26.52
C ARG A 394 -1.80 5.96 25.48
N ILE A 395 -2.12 4.99 24.62
CA ILE A 395 -1.23 4.51 23.57
C ILE A 395 -1.29 5.43 22.35
N GLU A 396 -0.13 5.91 21.91
CA GLU A 396 0.05 6.57 20.62
C GLU A 396 0.37 5.50 19.56
N LEU A 397 -0.41 5.50 18.48
CA LEU A 397 -0.16 4.63 17.33
C LEU A 397 0.89 5.27 16.42
N HIS A 398 1.55 4.47 15.58
CA HIS A 398 2.48 5.06 14.62
C HIS A 398 1.74 5.76 13.50
N TRP A 399 0.75 5.15 12.86
CA TRP A 399 -0.03 5.74 11.77
C TRP A 399 -1.32 6.35 12.30
N ASP A 400 -1.50 7.64 12.10
CA ASP A 400 -2.65 8.42 12.55
C ASP A 400 -3.71 8.63 11.47
N ALA A 401 -3.33 8.50 10.20
CA ALA A 401 -4.27 8.65 9.11
C ALA A 401 -3.87 7.88 7.86
N LEU A 402 -4.89 7.45 7.12
CA LEU A 402 -4.79 6.95 5.76
C LEU A 402 -5.60 7.83 4.83
N PHE A 403 -4.94 8.35 3.81
CA PHE A 403 -5.56 9.06 2.69
C PHE A 403 -5.33 8.24 1.42
N ILE A 404 -6.40 8.00 0.65
CA ILE A 404 -6.32 7.35 -0.66
C ILE A 404 -6.96 8.25 -1.71
N ASP A 405 -6.18 8.65 -2.71
CA ASP A 405 -6.69 9.35 -3.88
C ASP A 405 -7.11 8.35 -4.99
N ASP A 406 -8.05 8.75 -5.83
CA ASP A 406 -8.68 7.91 -6.86
C ASP A 406 -9.16 6.53 -6.36
N ALA A 407 -9.64 6.48 -5.12
CA ALA A 407 -10.07 5.26 -4.44
C ALA A 407 -11.23 4.53 -5.14
N ALA A 408 -12.01 5.25 -5.96
CA ALA A 408 -13.08 4.64 -6.76
C ALA A 408 -12.57 3.71 -7.86
N GLN A 409 -11.33 3.92 -8.34
CA GLN A 409 -10.68 3.10 -9.36
C GLN A 409 -9.97 1.86 -8.79
N LEU A 410 -9.93 1.74 -7.46
CA LEU A 410 -9.33 0.61 -6.77
C LEU A 410 -10.36 -0.49 -6.52
N THR A 411 -9.97 -1.75 -6.63
CA THR A 411 -10.80 -2.83 -6.09
C THR A 411 -10.80 -2.75 -4.57
N GLU A 412 -11.82 -3.27 -3.90
CA GLU A 412 -11.82 -3.32 -2.43
C GLU A 412 -10.59 -4.06 -1.84
N PRO A 413 -10.12 -5.18 -2.43
CA PRO A 413 -8.84 -5.80 -2.05
C PRO A 413 -7.61 -4.89 -2.25
N ASP A 414 -7.58 -4.01 -3.25
CA ASP A 414 -6.48 -3.04 -3.42
C ASP A 414 -6.46 -2.05 -2.27
N THR A 415 -7.62 -1.54 -1.87
CA THR A 415 -7.79 -0.63 -0.72
C THR A 415 -7.45 -1.31 0.61
N ALA A 416 -7.70 -2.62 0.73
CA ALA A 416 -7.37 -3.39 1.92
C ALA A 416 -5.86 -3.35 2.25
N ILE A 417 -4.98 -3.24 1.24
CA ILE A 417 -3.53 -3.22 1.42
C ILE A 417 -3.09 -2.05 2.33
N PRO A 418 -3.25 -0.78 1.95
CA PRO A 418 -2.87 0.33 2.82
C PRO A 418 -3.74 0.41 4.08
N PHE A 419 -5.00 -0.04 4.03
CA PHE A 419 -5.86 -0.12 5.22
C PHE A 419 -5.25 -1.03 6.31
N SER A 420 -4.70 -2.19 5.93
CA SER A 420 -4.03 -3.12 6.85
C SER A 420 -2.76 -2.55 7.51
N VAL A 421 -2.16 -1.51 6.92
CA VAL A 421 -1.01 -0.80 7.50
C VAL A 421 -1.43 0.07 8.67
N VAL A 422 -2.56 0.78 8.52
CA VAL A 422 -3.00 1.79 9.49
C VAL A 422 -3.98 1.28 10.55
N MET A 423 -4.62 0.13 10.34
CA MET A 423 -5.62 -0.36 11.27
C MET A 423 -5.06 -0.51 12.70
N PRO A 424 -5.76 0.00 13.74
CA PRO A 424 -5.33 -0.12 15.12
C PRO A 424 -5.53 -1.57 15.61
N PRO A 425 -4.75 -2.02 16.60
CA PRO A 425 -4.95 -3.36 17.18
C PRO A 425 -6.28 -3.43 17.94
N LYS A 426 -7.11 -4.43 17.63
CA LYS A 426 -8.45 -4.58 18.23
C LYS A 426 -8.49 -4.72 19.75
N TRP A 427 -7.42 -5.18 20.40
CA TRP A 427 -7.38 -5.43 21.84
C TRP A 427 -6.94 -4.20 22.67
N ILE A 428 -6.64 -3.07 22.03
CA ILE A 428 -6.25 -1.85 22.73
C ILE A 428 -7.44 -0.91 22.87
N ALA A 429 -7.97 -0.81 24.09
CA ALA A 429 -9.07 0.11 24.41
C ALA A 429 -8.60 1.57 24.57
N ASP A 430 -7.42 1.79 25.17
CA ASP A 430 -6.94 3.12 25.61
C ASP A 430 -5.91 3.70 24.64
N ILE A 431 -6.30 3.86 23.38
CA ILE A 431 -5.53 4.63 22.39
C ILE A 431 -5.83 6.13 22.53
N MET A 432 -4.83 6.96 22.26
CA MET A 432 -4.97 8.42 22.30
C MET A 432 -5.99 8.93 21.29
N SER A 433 -5.93 8.40 20.07
CA SER A 433 -6.85 8.68 18.97
C SER A 433 -6.89 7.48 18.02
N ASN A 434 -8.07 7.19 17.49
CA ASN A 434 -8.20 6.28 16.36
C ASN A 434 -7.64 6.94 15.08
N PRO A 435 -7.11 6.15 14.13
CA PRO A 435 -6.70 6.66 12.85
C PRO A 435 -7.88 7.25 12.06
N ILE A 436 -7.64 8.29 11.27
CA ILE A 436 -8.64 8.80 10.31
C ILE A 436 -8.47 8.07 8.98
N PHE A 437 -9.58 7.69 8.34
CA PHE A 437 -9.58 7.07 7.02
C PHE A 437 -10.36 7.92 6.02
N VAL A 438 -9.63 8.52 5.08
CA VAL A 438 -10.16 9.40 4.04
C VAL A 438 -9.91 8.79 2.67
N MET A 439 -10.92 8.78 1.83
CA MET A 439 -10.81 8.39 0.43
C MET A 439 -11.39 9.48 -0.46
N ALA A 440 -10.72 9.80 -1.56
CA ALA A 440 -11.30 10.61 -2.62
C ALA A 440 -11.52 9.76 -3.88
N GLY A 441 -12.61 10.01 -4.59
CA GLY A 441 -12.95 9.28 -5.80
C GLY A 441 -14.20 9.85 -6.46
N ASP A 442 -14.57 9.28 -7.60
CA ASP A 442 -15.87 9.51 -8.22
C ASP A 442 -16.70 8.23 -8.06
N GLN A 443 -17.83 8.31 -7.35
CA GLN A 443 -18.68 7.14 -7.11
C GLN A 443 -19.25 6.50 -8.39
N THR A 444 -19.25 7.24 -9.51
CA THR A 444 -19.70 6.74 -10.82
C THR A 444 -18.62 5.94 -11.56
N GLU A 445 -17.36 6.07 -11.16
CA GLU A 445 -16.26 5.28 -11.69
C GLU A 445 -16.30 3.83 -11.16
N HIS A 446 -15.62 2.96 -11.89
CA HIS A 446 -15.45 1.55 -11.56
C HIS A 446 -13.98 1.25 -11.31
N ALA A 447 -13.71 0.17 -10.57
CA ALA A 447 -12.35 -0.30 -10.40
C ALA A 447 -11.76 -0.66 -11.78
N THR A 448 -10.72 0.07 -12.20
CA THR A 448 -10.17 0.00 -13.56
C THR A 448 -9.37 -1.28 -13.82
N ARG A 449 -9.02 -1.99 -12.74
CA ARG A 449 -8.16 -3.18 -12.75
C ARG A 449 -8.89 -4.49 -12.52
N ALA A 450 -10.20 -4.42 -12.36
CA ALA A 450 -11.06 -5.59 -12.18
C ALA A 450 -11.51 -6.13 -13.55
N MET A 451 -11.18 -7.39 -13.81
CA MET A 451 -11.66 -8.12 -14.98
C MET A 451 -13.05 -8.71 -14.73
N SER A 452 -13.28 -9.23 -13.52
CA SER A 452 -14.57 -9.73 -13.08
C SER A 452 -15.47 -8.61 -12.56
N ASP A 453 -16.77 -8.71 -12.87
CA ASP A 453 -17.77 -7.72 -12.44
C ASP A 453 -17.86 -7.62 -10.91
N ASP A 454 -17.61 -8.72 -10.20
CA ASP A 454 -17.60 -8.79 -8.73
C ASP A 454 -16.55 -7.87 -8.07
N LEU A 455 -15.48 -7.51 -8.78
CA LEU A 455 -14.44 -6.59 -8.27
C LEU A 455 -14.54 -5.17 -8.81
N LYS A 456 -15.47 -4.89 -9.73
CA LYS A 456 -15.65 -3.54 -10.31
C LYS A 456 -16.23 -2.54 -9.31
N VAL A 457 -16.87 -3.02 -8.24
CA VAL A 457 -17.36 -2.19 -7.15
C VAL A 457 -16.23 -1.97 -6.15
N SER A 458 -15.74 -0.73 -6.09
CA SER A 458 -14.72 -0.32 -5.13
C SER A 458 -15.28 -0.20 -3.71
N LEU A 459 -14.40 -0.23 -2.70
CA LEU A 459 -14.78 0.09 -1.32
C LEU A 459 -15.40 1.49 -1.23
N PHE A 460 -14.83 2.45 -1.96
CA PHE A 460 -15.33 3.82 -2.03
C PHE A 460 -16.80 3.85 -2.45
N ARG A 461 -17.14 3.21 -3.58
CA ARG A 461 -18.50 3.16 -4.10
C ARG A 461 -19.45 2.43 -3.15
N ARG A 462 -19.03 1.26 -2.65
CA ARG A 462 -19.83 0.47 -1.71
C ARG A 462 -20.18 1.27 -0.44
N LEU A 463 -19.25 2.08 0.05
CA LEU A 463 -19.47 2.92 1.23
C LEU A 463 -20.25 4.20 0.91
N ALA A 464 -20.09 4.78 -0.29
CA ALA A 464 -20.83 5.96 -0.71
C ALA A 464 -22.35 5.71 -0.77
N GLU A 465 -22.76 4.48 -1.08
CA GLU A 465 -24.15 4.03 -1.09
C GLU A 465 -24.65 3.55 0.28
N ARG A 466 -23.80 3.55 1.33
CA ARG A 466 -24.12 2.99 2.65
C ARG A 466 -24.46 4.08 3.67
N ASP A 467 -25.54 3.85 4.41
CA ASP A 467 -25.94 4.70 5.53
C ASP A 467 -24.86 4.78 6.63
N GLY A 468 -24.65 5.99 7.15
CA GLY A 468 -23.65 6.26 8.19
C GLY A 468 -22.24 6.55 7.68
N THR A 469 -22.01 6.48 6.37
CA THR A 469 -20.77 6.96 5.75
C THR A 469 -20.79 8.48 5.62
N LYS A 470 -19.65 9.13 5.87
CA LYS A 470 -19.50 10.58 5.72
C LYS A 470 -19.12 10.94 4.29
N VAL A 471 -20.10 11.23 3.45
CA VAL A 471 -19.86 11.62 2.05
C VAL A 471 -19.89 13.14 1.92
N ILE A 472 -18.84 13.71 1.34
CA ILE A 472 -18.68 15.12 1.05
C ILE A 472 -18.54 15.27 -0.46
N ARG A 473 -19.36 16.12 -1.09
CA ARG A 473 -19.39 16.28 -2.54
C ARG A 473 -18.64 17.54 -2.97
N LEU A 474 -17.69 17.38 -3.89
CA LEU A 474 -17.00 18.49 -4.55
C LEU A 474 -17.72 18.78 -5.86
N ALA A 475 -18.38 19.94 -5.91
CA ALA A 475 -19.23 20.43 -7.00
C ALA A 475 -20.58 19.71 -7.16
N ASP A 476 -21.54 20.06 -6.30
CA ASP A 476 -22.96 19.95 -6.64
C ASP A 476 -23.33 21.22 -7.43
N ASN A 477 -22.99 21.28 -8.72
CA ASN A 477 -23.56 22.33 -9.58
C ASN A 477 -24.95 21.86 -10.04
N PRO A 478 -26.04 22.54 -9.63
CA PRO A 478 -27.42 22.15 -9.96
C PRO A 478 -27.69 22.04 -11.47
N GLU A 479 -26.95 22.78 -12.30
CA GLU A 479 -27.08 22.72 -13.76
C GLU A 479 -26.67 21.36 -14.34
N TRP A 480 -25.74 20.65 -13.68
CA TRP A 480 -25.34 19.33 -14.12
C TRP A 480 -26.35 18.27 -13.71
N GLU A 481 -26.94 18.32 -12.51
CA GLU A 481 -28.01 17.39 -12.11
C GLU A 481 -29.22 17.46 -13.05
N ALA A 482 -29.62 18.67 -13.48
CA ALA A 482 -30.70 18.87 -14.44
C ALA A 482 -30.39 18.29 -15.84
N LEU A 483 -29.12 18.28 -16.27
CA LEU A 483 -28.68 17.64 -17.52
C LEU A 483 -28.70 16.10 -17.43
N PHE A 484 -28.53 15.52 -16.23
CA PHE A 484 -28.48 14.07 -16.04
C PHE A 484 -29.83 13.43 -15.70
N GLU A 485 -30.77 14.14 -15.06
CA GLU A 485 -32.16 13.67 -14.99
C GLU A 485 -32.79 13.47 -16.39
N GLY A 486 -32.32 14.22 -17.39
CA GLY A 486 -32.72 14.03 -18.79
C GLY A 486 -32.12 12.80 -19.49
N LEU A 487 -31.04 12.23 -18.97
CA LEU A 487 -30.34 11.07 -19.58
C LEU A 487 -30.77 9.72 -18.99
N HIS A 488 -31.56 9.72 -17.91
CA HIS A 488 -32.11 8.51 -17.28
C HIS A 488 -33.52 8.13 -17.77
N GLN A 489 -34.03 8.73 -18.85
CA GLN A 489 -35.21 8.15 -19.48
C GLN A 489 -34.83 6.82 -20.15
N PRO A 490 -35.48 5.70 -19.79
CA PRO A 490 -35.25 4.44 -20.48
C PRO A 490 -35.64 4.64 -21.95
N ILE A 491 -34.66 4.48 -22.84
CA ILE A 491 -34.92 4.32 -24.26
C ILE A 491 -35.61 2.96 -24.39
N TYR A 492 -36.93 2.99 -24.53
CA TYR A 492 -37.77 1.82 -24.84
C TYR A 492 -37.49 1.29 -26.24
#